data_AF-A0A661KVN1-F1
#
_entry.id   AF-A0A661KVN1-F1
#
_cell.length_a   1.000
_cell.length_b   1.000
_cell.length_c   1.000
_cell.angle_alpha   90.00
_cell.angle_beta   90.00
_cell.angle_gamma   90.00
#
_symmetry.space_group_name_H-M   'P 1'
#
loop_
_entity.id
_entity.type
_entity.pdbx_description
1 polymer ?
#
loop_
_entity_poly.entity_id
_entity_poly.type
_entity_poly.pdbx_seq_one_letter_code
_entity_poly.pdbx_strand_id
1 'polypeptide(L)'
;MKGLFESIKSRCPEVDDSFLLEHLERLAKRYFDCFSEEEICEHLQKLSHITPEHPVEVVVRRRRDGSVDCTILAFDYPSEFSMITGVLAGMGFSISSGDVFTYTYKQDEARLSIGLPKIGKMSRKEKAMFHRRRIVDRFSGTFESSLPFEKWAQELRDKMASVIGLLEEGTEQSLLRAKQEVNEMVVKRLERFQGHLEPVLYPVQIDIDNESGPFTRLKLVSEDTPAFLYSLSNALSVHNVSIEHVKIRTIRSRVEDEIDLVDEKGRRLEDLEVLNRVKFSTLLTKQFTYFLGKSPDPFTALSRFEFMVEELVTKPDSGQWTEMLSNPHTLRDLARLLGASDFLWEDFIRGQFETLLPLLQPYVKGHCFAPPTDTLEERLNAALKGARSLKEQGERLNEFKDREIFLIDLDHILGEKSDFELLATRLTRLAEKVVNTASMLVYNDLVRKFGAPETVAGLRAKYAIFGLGKLGSAALGYASDLELLFIYSDQGKTNGKKSIDNSEFFERLVRGVKRIIKAKREGIFHLDLRLRPYG
;
A
#
# COMPACT_ATOMS: atom_id res chain seq x y z
N MET A 1 -23.51 0.03 -39.24
CA MET A 1 -23.85 -1.26 -38.60
C MET A 1 -24.09 -2.36 -39.63
N LYS A 2 -25.21 -2.41 -40.39
CA LYS A 2 -25.44 -3.49 -41.38
C LYS A 2 -24.32 -3.66 -42.43
N GLY A 3 -23.86 -2.57 -43.07
CA GLY A 3 -22.75 -2.66 -44.03
C GLY A 3 -21.40 -3.05 -43.40
N LEU A 4 -21.17 -2.68 -42.14
CA LEU A 4 -19.95 -3.06 -41.39
C LEU A 4 -19.99 -4.55 -41.01
N PHE A 5 -21.16 -5.06 -40.61
CA PHE A 5 -21.38 -6.48 -40.34
C PHE A 5 -21.08 -7.33 -41.57
N GLU A 6 -21.64 -6.99 -42.74
CA GLU A 6 -21.42 -7.71 -43.98
C GLU A 6 -19.93 -7.66 -44.42
N SER A 7 -19.29 -6.50 -44.28
CA SER A 7 -17.86 -6.32 -44.59
C SER A 7 -16.97 -7.20 -43.71
N ILE A 8 -17.13 -7.12 -42.39
CA ILE A 8 -16.34 -7.93 -41.44
C ILE A 8 -16.64 -9.42 -41.62
N LYS A 9 -17.91 -9.81 -41.79
CA LYS A 9 -18.29 -11.22 -41.98
C LYS A 9 -17.69 -11.82 -43.25
N SER A 10 -17.57 -11.03 -44.32
CA SER A 10 -16.92 -11.48 -45.56
C SER A 10 -15.43 -11.76 -45.37
N ARG A 11 -14.77 -11.04 -44.45
CA ARG A 11 -13.34 -11.16 -44.14
C ARG A 11 -13.03 -12.21 -43.08
N CYS A 12 -13.97 -12.49 -42.17
CA CYS A 12 -13.83 -13.46 -41.08
C CYS A 12 -15.04 -14.41 -41.00
N PRO A 13 -15.21 -15.30 -41.99
CA PRO A 13 -16.37 -16.20 -42.05
C PRO A 13 -16.44 -17.19 -40.88
N GLU A 14 -15.30 -17.53 -40.27
CA GLU A 14 -15.18 -18.45 -39.13
C GLU A 14 -15.75 -17.92 -37.80
N VAL A 15 -15.95 -16.61 -37.67
CA VAL A 15 -16.52 -16.02 -36.45
C VAL A 15 -18.03 -16.20 -36.45
N ASP A 16 -18.60 -16.68 -35.34
CA ASP A 16 -20.03 -16.87 -35.18
C ASP A 16 -20.82 -15.55 -35.32
N ASP A 17 -21.94 -15.60 -36.05
CA ASP A 17 -22.74 -14.42 -36.38
C ASP A 17 -23.30 -13.73 -35.13
N SER A 18 -23.67 -14.51 -34.10
CA SER A 18 -24.21 -13.96 -32.86
C SER A 18 -23.12 -13.25 -32.04
N PHE A 19 -21.89 -13.76 -32.08
CA PHE A 19 -20.75 -13.11 -31.42
C PHE A 19 -20.32 -11.83 -32.13
N LEU A 20 -20.33 -11.84 -33.48
CA LEU A 20 -20.05 -10.63 -34.27
C LEU A 20 -21.10 -9.54 -33.99
N LEU A 21 -22.39 -9.90 -33.95
CA LEU A 21 -23.45 -8.94 -33.60
C LEU A 21 -23.25 -8.36 -32.20
N GLU A 22 -22.94 -9.22 -31.23
CA GLU A 22 -22.66 -8.79 -29.85
C GLU A 22 -21.48 -7.79 -29.80
N HIS A 23 -20.38 -8.09 -30.49
CA HIS A 23 -19.20 -7.22 -30.53
C HIS A 23 -19.53 -5.85 -31.15
N LEU A 24 -20.33 -5.82 -32.22
CA LEU A 24 -20.77 -4.58 -32.86
C LEU A 24 -21.71 -3.76 -31.95
N GLU A 25 -22.58 -4.41 -31.19
CA GLU A 25 -23.56 -3.74 -30.33
C GLU A 25 -22.97 -3.22 -29.02
N ARG A 26 -22.00 -3.93 -28.44
CA ARG A 26 -21.46 -3.65 -27.10
C ARG A 26 -20.25 -2.73 -27.10
N LEU A 27 -19.63 -2.47 -28.24
CA LEU A 27 -18.51 -1.54 -28.36
C LEU A 27 -18.95 -0.19 -28.93
N ALA A 28 -18.38 0.88 -28.40
CA ALA A 28 -18.66 2.22 -28.87
C ALA A 28 -18.15 2.43 -30.30
N LYS A 29 -18.80 3.34 -31.06
CA LYS A 29 -18.44 3.66 -32.45
C LYS A 29 -16.93 3.92 -32.63
N ARG A 30 -16.32 4.58 -31.65
CA ARG A 30 -14.90 4.93 -31.64
C ARG A 30 -13.97 3.72 -31.84
N TYR A 31 -14.32 2.55 -31.30
CA TYR A 31 -13.53 1.34 -31.52
C TYR A 31 -13.36 1.06 -33.02
N PHE A 32 -14.45 1.16 -33.78
CA PHE A 32 -14.45 0.94 -35.23
C PHE A 32 -13.76 2.06 -36.02
N ASP A 33 -13.58 3.24 -35.41
CA ASP A 33 -12.80 4.33 -35.98
C ASP A 33 -11.29 4.18 -35.68
N CYS A 34 -10.92 3.45 -34.61
CA CYS A 34 -9.53 3.25 -34.14
C CYS A 34 -8.82 2.04 -34.76
N PHE A 35 -9.56 1.06 -35.29
CA PHE A 35 -9.03 -0.19 -35.83
C PHE A 35 -9.49 -0.43 -37.27
N SER A 36 -8.57 -0.93 -38.09
CA SER A 36 -8.87 -1.41 -39.45
C SER A 36 -9.79 -2.63 -39.44
N GLU A 37 -10.48 -2.89 -40.55
CA GLU A 37 -11.30 -4.09 -40.68
C GLU A 37 -10.48 -5.38 -40.49
N GLU A 38 -9.19 -5.40 -40.88
CA GLU A 38 -8.30 -6.54 -40.62
C GLU A 38 -8.01 -6.74 -39.12
N GLU A 39 -7.75 -5.65 -38.38
CA GLU A 39 -7.51 -5.71 -36.93
C GLU A 39 -8.78 -6.14 -36.18
N ILE A 40 -9.95 -5.59 -36.54
CA ILE A 40 -11.23 -5.98 -35.94
C ILE A 40 -11.49 -7.48 -36.14
N CYS A 41 -11.17 -7.99 -37.33
CA CYS A 41 -11.25 -9.39 -37.67
C CYS A 41 -10.37 -10.28 -36.77
N GLU A 42 -9.11 -9.90 -36.58
CA GLU A 42 -8.20 -10.61 -35.68
C GLU A 42 -8.68 -10.53 -34.21
N HIS A 43 -9.15 -9.38 -33.76
CA HIS A 43 -9.70 -9.22 -32.41
C HIS A 43 -10.88 -10.17 -32.19
N LEU A 44 -11.81 -10.24 -33.14
CA LEU A 44 -12.96 -11.15 -33.08
C LEU A 44 -12.53 -12.62 -33.04
N GLN A 45 -11.59 -13.01 -33.89
CA GLN A 45 -11.03 -14.37 -33.90
C GLN A 45 -10.35 -14.68 -32.57
N LYS A 46 -9.59 -13.75 -32.00
CA LYS A 46 -8.89 -13.97 -30.73
C LYS A 46 -9.85 -13.99 -29.54
N LEU A 47 -10.78 -13.05 -29.47
CA LEU A 47 -11.81 -12.99 -28.42
C LEU A 47 -12.74 -14.22 -28.44
N SER A 48 -12.95 -14.86 -29.59
CA SER A 48 -13.75 -16.09 -29.67
C SER A 48 -13.04 -17.32 -29.10
N HIS A 49 -11.71 -17.31 -28.97
CA HIS A 49 -10.92 -18.39 -28.37
C HIS A 49 -10.72 -18.21 -26.85
N ILE A 50 -11.06 -17.05 -26.28
CA ILE A 50 -10.90 -16.79 -24.86
C ILE A 50 -11.88 -17.65 -24.04
N THR A 51 -11.33 -18.33 -23.03
CA THR A 51 -12.05 -19.22 -22.11
C THR A 51 -11.57 -18.99 -20.68
N PRO A 52 -12.27 -19.43 -19.62
CA PRO A 52 -11.74 -19.41 -18.25
C PRO A 52 -10.36 -20.05 -18.11
N GLU A 53 -10.07 -21.09 -18.90
CA GLU A 53 -8.76 -21.76 -18.90
C GLU A 53 -7.69 -20.96 -19.68
N HIS A 54 -8.11 -20.09 -20.60
CA HIS A 54 -7.25 -19.19 -21.38
C HIS A 54 -7.87 -17.79 -21.42
N PRO A 55 -7.80 -17.03 -20.30
CA PRO A 55 -8.64 -15.85 -20.10
C PRO A 55 -8.15 -14.58 -20.83
N VAL A 56 -6.98 -14.65 -21.46
CA VAL A 56 -6.36 -13.53 -22.17
C VAL A 56 -5.65 -13.97 -23.44
N GLU A 57 -5.74 -13.16 -24.47
CA GLU A 57 -4.96 -13.21 -25.70
C GLU A 57 -4.21 -11.87 -25.86
N VAL A 58 -2.92 -11.93 -26.15
CA VAL A 58 -2.10 -10.73 -26.33
C VAL A 58 -1.56 -10.71 -27.75
N VAL A 59 -1.78 -9.65 -28.51
CA VAL A 59 -1.25 -9.47 -29.86
C VAL A 59 -0.15 -8.43 -29.79
N VAL A 60 1.09 -8.83 -30.11
CA VAL A 60 2.26 -7.93 -30.09
C VAL A 60 2.74 -7.73 -31.52
N ARG A 61 2.82 -6.49 -31.98
CA ARG A 61 3.26 -6.13 -33.34
C ARG A 61 4.31 -5.05 -33.29
N ARG A 62 5.38 -5.23 -34.07
CA ARG A 62 6.39 -4.19 -34.27
C ARG A 62 6.03 -3.34 -35.48
N ARG A 63 5.94 -2.03 -35.29
CA ARG A 63 5.72 -1.05 -36.36
C ARG A 63 7.04 -0.74 -37.09
N ARG A 64 6.89 -0.18 -38.29
CA ARG A 64 8.03 0.17 -39.17
C ARG A 64 8.92 1.27 -38.58
N ASP A 65 8.36 2.14 -37.75
CA ASP A 65 9.08 3.21 -37.04
C ASP A 65 9.82 2.72 -35.79
N GLY A 66 9.77 1.42 -35.50
CA GLY A 66 10.42 0.80 -34.35
C GLY A 66 9.57 0.75 -33.08
N SER A 67 8.39 1.40 -33.07
CA SER A 67 7.43 1.28 -31.98
C SER A 67 6.76 -0.10 -31.96
N VAL A 68 6.13 -0.45 -30.85
CA VAL A 68 5.47 -1.73 -30.63
C VAL A 68 4.04 -1.48 -30.17
N ASP A 69 3.10 -2.19 -30.80
CA ASP A 69 1.71 -2.28 -30.38
C ASP A 69 1.50 -3.58 -29.59
N CYS A 70 0.90 -3.45 -28.42
CA CYS A 70 0.44 -4.57 -27.60
C CYS A 70 -1.08 -4.43 -27.45
N THR A 71 -1.85 -5.30 -28.09
CA THR A 71 -3.29 -5.40 -27.90
C THR A 71 -3.60 -6.55 -26.94
N ILE A 72 -4.23 -6.24 -25.82
CA ILE A 72 -4.67 -7.21 -24.81
C ILE A 72 -6.18 -7.42 -25.00
N LEU A 73 -6.56 -8.68 -25.13
CA LEU A 73 -7.94 -9.13 -25.32
C LEU A 73 -8.25 -10.07 -24.15
N ALA A 74 -9.20 -9.71 -23.29
CA ALA A 74 -9.53 -10.50 -22.10
C ALA A 74 -11.03 -10.42 -21.77
N PHE A 75 -11.49 -11.23 -20.82
CA PHE A 75 -12.71 -10.87 -20.08
C PHE A 75 -12.43 -9.63 -19.23
N ASP A 76 -13.49 -8.90 -18.91
CA ASP A 76 -13.44 -7.75 -18.01
C ASP A 76 -13.42 -8.23 -16.55
N TYR A 77 -12.37 -7.85 -15.83
CA TYR A 77 -12.11 -8.12 -14.42
C TYR A 77 -11.89 -6.82 -13.62
N PRO A 78 -12.25 -6.82 -12.33
CA PRO A 78 -11.83 -5.75 -11.43
C PRO A 78 -10.30 -5.57 -11.41
N SER A 79 -9.83 -4.33 -11.48
CA SER A 79 -8.41 -3.96 -11.47
C SER A 79 -7.58 -4.50 -12.65
N GLU A 80 -8.18 -4.99 -13.73
CA GLU A 80 -7.43 -5.53 -14.87
C GLU A 80 -6.51 -4.50 -15.54
N PHE A 81 -7.00 -3.26 -15.70
CA PHE A 81 -6.23 -2.21 -16.37
C PHE A 81 -4.96 -1.87 -15.58
N SER A 82 -5.05 -1.87 -14.24
CA SER A 82 -3.87 -1.69 -13.41
C SER A 82 -2.91 -2.87 -13.55
N MET A 83 -3.42 -4.11 -13.54
CA MET A 83 -2.57 -5.29 -13.76
C MET A 83 -1.86 -5.26 -15.12
N ILE A 84 -2.57 -4.93 -16.19
CA ILE A 84 -2.02 -4.84 -17.55
C ILE A 84 -0.92 -3.76 -17.62
N THR A 85 -1.22 -2.54 -17.16
CA THR A 85 -0.25 -1.44 -17.19
C THR A 85 0.96 -1.70 -16.27
N GLY A 86 0.77 -2.40 -15.16
CA GLY A 86 1.84 -2.84 -14.27
C GLY A 86 2.75 -3.89 -14.90
N VAL A 87 2.20 -4.92 -15.56
CA VAL A 87 2.99 -5.91 -16.31
C VAL A 87 3.80 -5.23 -17.42
N LEU A 88 3.17 -4.34 -18.20
CA LEU A 88 3.85 -3.58 -19.25
C LEU A 88 5.02 -2.76 -18.68
N ALA A 89 4.78 -1.99 -17.62
CA ALA A 89 5.81 -1.19 -16.96
C ALA A 89 6.95 -2.06 -16.41
N GLY A 90 6.63 -3.16 -15.73
CA GLY A 90 7.61 -4.11 -15.18
C GLY A 90 8.45 -4.81 -16.26
N MET A 91 7.87 -5.05 -17.43
CA MET A 91 8.56 -5.59 -18.62
C MET A 91 9.38 -4.54 -19.39
N GLY A 92 9.44 -3.30 -18.90
CA GLY A 92 10.20 -2.21 -19.50
C GLY A 92 9.51 -1.58 -20.72
N PHE A 93 8.19 -1.69 -20.84
CA PHE A 93 7.40 -1.05 -21.89
C PHE A 93 7.01 0.38 -21.47
N SER A 94 7.44 1.36 -22.24
CA SER A 94 7.06 2.77 -22.12
C SER A 94 5.88 3.06 -23.04
N ILE A 95 4.70 3.25 -22.44
CA ILE A 95 3.45 3.54 -23.15
C ILE A 95 3.49 4.96 -23.70
N SER A 96 3.13 5.13 -24.97
CA SER A 96 2.97 6.42 -25.66
C SER A 96 1.51 6.72 -25.99
N SER A 97 0.68 5.71 -26.20
CA SER A 97 -0.77 5.85 -26.30
C SER A 97 -1.45 4.55 -25.93
N GLY A 98 -2.67 4.64 -25.41
CA GLY A 98 -3.50 3.52 -25.04
C GLY A 98 -4.96 3.78 -25.42
N ASP A 99 -5.50 2.95 -26.30
CA ASP A 99 -6.93 2.88 -26.59
C ASP A 99 -7.53 1.71 -25.81
N VAL A 100 -8.38 1.99 -24.84
CA VAL A 100 -9.00 1.00 -23.94
C VAL A 100 -10.46 0.88 -24.33
N PHE A 101 -10.98 -0.33 -24.41
CA PHE A 101 -12.37 -0.54 -24.80
C PHE A 101 -13.01 -1.67 -24.02
N THR A 102 -14.02 -1.35 -23.22
CA THR A 102 -14.79 -2.34 -22.48
C THR A 102 -16.19 -2.51 -23.08
N TYR A 103 -16.64 -3.75 -23.20
CA TYR A 103 -18.02 -4.05 -23.64
C TYR A 103 -19.03 -3.43 -22.69
N THR A 104 -20.05 -2.74 -23.19
CA THR A 104 -21.12 -2.18 -22.36
C THR A 104 -22.01 -3.26 -21.73
N TYR A 105 -22.76 -2.90 -20.68
CA TYR A 105 -23.76 -3.76 -20.06
C TYR A 105 -24.97 -3.96 -20.97
N LYS A 106 -25.55 -5.16 -20.94
CA LYS A 106 -26.68 -5.56 -21.79
C LYS A 106 -28.03 -4.88 -21.44
N GLN A 107 -28.09 -3.99 -20.44
CA GLN A 107 -29.34 -3.46 -19.87
C GLN A 107 -30.03 -2.32 -20.67
N ASP A 108 -29.58 -2.01 -21.88
CA ASP A 108 -30.30 -1.08 -22.78
C ASP A 108 -31.32 -1.81 -23.71
N GLU A 109 -32.08 -2.78 -23.18
CA GLU A 109 -33.16 -3.47 -23.94
C GLU A 109 -34.28 -2.52 -24.42
N ALA A 110 -34.36 -1.28 -23.91
CA ALA A 110 -35.40 -0.32 -24.28
C ALA A 110 -35.15 0.40 -25.62
N ARG A 111 -33.95 0.28 -26.21
CA ARG A 111 -33.64 0.90 -27.51
C ARG A 111 -32.72 -0.03 -28.28
N LEU A 112 -33.27 -0.77 -29.24
CA LEU A 112 -32.63 -1.27 -30.48
C LEU A 112 -33.20 -2.64 -30.89
N SER A 113 -34.50 -2.69 -31.18
CA SER A 113 -35.07 -3.73 -32.05
C SER A 113 -34.83 -3.37 -33.51
N ILE A 114 -33.59 -3.51 -33.99
CA ILE A 114 -33.29 -3.44 -35.42
C ILE A 114 -33.23 -4.87 -35.96
N GLY A 115 -34.23 -5.24 -36.76
CA GLY A 115 -34.47 -6.58 -37.29
C GLY A 115 -33.24 -7.29 -37.86
N LEU A 116 -32.71 -8.20 -37.04
CA LEU A 116 -31.66 -9.19 -37.35
C LEU A 116 -32.15 -10.59 -36.94
N PRO A 117 -31.57 -11.68 -37.50
CA PRO A 117 -32.13 -13.03 -37.41
C PRO A 117 -32.18 -13.58 -35.97
N LYS A 118 -33.19 -14.39 -35.68
CA LYS A 118 -33.33 -15.06 -34.37
C LYS A 118 -32.16 -16.00 -34.11
N ILE A 119 -31.42 -15.75 -33.02
CA ILE A 119 -30.32 -16.58 -32.51
C ILE A 119 -30.85 -17.99 -32.19
N GLY A 120 -30.12 -19.02 -32.64
CA GLY A 120 -30.40 -20.44 -32.37
C GLY A 120 -30.28 -20.82 -30.89
N LYS A 121 -30.78 -22.01 -30.51
CA LYS A 121 -30.76 -22.50 -29.12
C LYS A 121 -29.33 -22.77 -28.62
N MET A 122 -28.75 -21.83 -27.88
CA MET A 122 -27.47 -22.00 -27.15
C MET A 122 -27.63 -22.76 -25.83
N SER A 123 -26.61 -23.53 -25.44
CA SER A 123 -26.54 -24.24 -24.16
C SER A 123 -26.39 -23.29 -22.97
N ARG A 124 -26.64 -23.78 -21.76
CA ARG A 124 -26.61 -22.99 -20.52
C ARG A 124 -25.20 -22.46 -20.16
N LYS A 125 -24.15 -23.18 -20.56
CA LYS A 125 -22.73 -22.82 -20.33
C LYS A 125 -22.25 -21.78 -21.35
N GLU A 126 -22.64 -21.92 -22.61
CA GLU A 126 -22.41 -20.92 -23.66
C GLU A 126 -23.14 -19.60 -23.36
N LYS A 127 -24.37 -19.68 -22.83
CA LYS A 127 -25.10 -18.49 -22.35
C LYS A 127 -24.36 -17.74 -21.25
N ALA A 128 -23.72 -18.44 -20.30
CA ALA A 128 -22.99 -17.78 -19.21
C ALA A 128 -21.72 -17.04 -19.71
N MET A 129 -20.97 -17.64 -20.64
CA MET A 129 -19.84 -16.98 -21.32
C MET A 129 -20.30 -15.78 -22.18
N PHE A 130 -21.47 -15.86 -22.80
CA PHE A 130 -22.08 -14.78 -23.60
C PHE A 130 -22.52 -13.54 -22.78
N HIS A 131 -22.49 -13.59 -21.44
CA HIS A 131 -22.89 -12.45 -20.60
C HIS A 131 -21.70 -11.71 -19.97
N ARG A 132 -20.49 -12.27 -20.05
CA ARG A 132 -19.29 -11.60 -19.53
C ARG A 132 -18.92 -10.41 -20.43
N ARG A 133 -18.55 -9.30 -19.81
CA ARG A 133 -17.92 -8.18 -20.51
C ARG A 133 -16.52 -8.63 -20.96
N ARG A 134 -16.03 -8.03 -22.04
CA ARG A 134 -14.70 -8.27 -22.60
C ARG A 134 -14.03 -6.92 -22.81
N ILE A 135 -12.71 -6.93 -22.80
CA ILE A 135 -11.90 -5.76 -23.10
C ILE A 135 -11.08 -5.94 -24.37
N VAL A 136 -10.80 -4.82 -25.01
CA VAL A 136 -9.86 -4.69 -26.11
C VAL A 136 -8.98 -3.48 -25.86
N ASP A 137 -7.78 -3.72 -25.32
CA ASP A 137 -6.89 -2.64 -24.90
C ASP A 137 -5.63 -2.63 -25.75
N ARG A 138 -5.46 -1.62 -26.60
CA ARG A 138 -4.26 -1.43 -27.41
C ARG A 138 -3.35 -0.39 -26.79
N PHE A 139 -2.14 -0.79 -26.43
CA PHE A 139 -1.06 0.10 -26.01
C PHE A 139 0.03 0.18 -27.07
N SER A 140 0.38 1.38 -27.51
CA SER A 140 1.50 1.63 -28.42
C SER A 140 2.64 2.29 -27.65
N GLY A 141 3.87 1.88 -27.90
CA GLY A 141 5.00 2.36 -27.14
C GLY A 141 6.35 1.88 -27.63
N THR A 142 7.35 2.03 -26.77
CA THR A 142 8.69 1.47 -26.96
C THR A 142 9.02 0.54 -25.79
N PHE A 143 9.90 -0.43 -25.99
CA PHE A 143 10.35 -1.30 -24.91
C PHE A 143 11.87 -1.27 -24.81
N GLU A 144 12.36 -1.36 -23.58
CA GLU A 144 13.78 -1.45 -23.29
C GLU A 144 14.08 -2.81 -22.66
N SER A 145 14.66 -3.73 -23.44
CA SER A 145 15.04 -5.06 -22.98
C SER A 145 16.35 -5.52 -23.62
N SER A 146 17.11 -6.29 -22.85
CA SER A 146 18.28 -7.04 -23.36
C SER A 146 17.88 -8.27 -24.18
N LEU A 147 16.60 -8.65 -24.16
CA LEU A 147 16.07 -9.79 -24.89
C LEU A 147 15.72 -9.43 -26.34
N PRO A 148 15.86 -10.38 -27.29
CA PRO A 148 15.28 -10.24 -28.62
C PRO A 148 13.77 -10.03 -28.57
N PHE A 149 13.23 -9.25 -29.52
CA PHE A 149 11.80 -8.89 -29.58
C PHE A 149 10.85 -10.08 -29.43
N GLU A 150 11.07 -11.18 -30.16
CA GLU A 150 10.19 -12.36 -30.09
C GLU A 150 10.20 -13.03 -28.70
N LYS A 151 11.36 -13.07 -28.04
CA LYS A 151 11.45 -13.59 -26.67
C LYS A 151 10.77 -12.68 -25.67
N TRP A 152 10.98 -11.37 -25.80
CA TRP A 152 10.30 -10.37 -24.97
C TRP A 152 8.78 -10.42 -25.16
N ALA A 153 8.30 -10.56 -26.39
CA ALA A 153 6.89 -10.68 -26.70
C ALA A 153 6.27 -11.97 -26.14
N GLN A 154 7.01 -13.08 -26.15
CA GLN A 154 6.57 -14.33 -25.53
C GLN A 154 6.52 -14.20 -24.00
N GLU A 155 7.54 -13.62 -23.37
CA GLU A 155 7.54 -13.38 -21.92
C GLU A 155 6.38 -12.45 -21.50
N LEU A 156 6.07 -11.43 -22.31
CA LEU A 156 4.91 -10.57 -22.08
C LEU A 156 3.60 -11.36 -22.11
N ARG A 157 3.42 -12.26 -23.09
CA ARG A 157 2.24 -13.14 -23.18
C ARG A 157 2.13 -14.04 -21.95
N ASP A 158 3.23 -14.68 -21.55
CA ASP A 158 3.26 -15.61 -20.42
C ASP A 158 2.93 -14.89 -19.10
N LYS A 159 3.47 -13.67 -18.92
CA LYS A 159 3.19 -12.84 -17.75
C LYS A 159 1.76 -12.33 -17.69
N MET A 160 1.22 -11.87 -18.81
CA MET A 160 -0.20 -11.49 -18.89
C MET A 160 -1.11 -12.68 -18.60
N ALA A 161 -0.80 -13.86 -19.14
CA ALA A 161 -1.58 -15.08 -18.89
C ALA A 161 -1.55 -15.49 -17.40
N SER A 162 -0.39 -15.41 -16.74
CA SER A 162 -0.26 -15.66 -15.30
C SER A 162 -1.16 -14.72 -14.48
N VAL A 163 -1.00 -13.42 -14.71
CA VAL A 163 -1.68 -12.38 -13.92
C VAL A 163 -3.19 -12.37 -14.15
N ILE A 164 -3.64 -12.42 -15.40
CA ILE A 164 -5.08 -12.47 -15.71
C ILE A 164 -5.69 -13.82 -15.29
N GLY A 165 -4.93 -14.92 -15.33
CA GLY A 165 -5.33 -16.20 -14.77
C GLY A 165 -5.68 -16.12 -13.28
N LEU A 166 -4.89 -15.38 -12.49
CA LEU A 166 -5.18 -15.13 -11.08
C LEU A 166 -6.43 -14.26 -10.86
N LEU A 167 -6.73 -13.34 -11.79
CA LEU A 167 -7.98 -12.56 -11.74
C LEU A 167 -9.20 -13.43 -12.06
N GLU A 168 -9.07 -14.41 -12.96
CA GLU A 168 -10.16 -15.36 -13.29
C GLU A 168 -10.56 -16.23 -12.11
N GLU A 169 -9.64 -16.58 -11.22
CA GLU A 169 -9.95 -17.31 -9.99
C GLU A 169 -10.95 -16.56 -9.09
N GLY A 170 -10.94 -15.22 -9.14
CA GLY A 170 -11.92 -14.35 -8.46
C GLY A 170 -11.90 -14.39 -6.93
N THR A 171 -10.83 -14.92 -6.31
CA THR A 171 -10.69 -14.95 -4.84
C THR A 171 -9.89 -13.75 -4.35
N GLU A 172 -10.12 -13.32 -3.11
CA GLU A 172 -9.33 -12.23 -2.50
C GLU A 172 -7.83 -12.58 -2.43
N GLN A 173 -7.51 -13.86 -2.17
CA GLN A 173 -6.13 -14.35 -2.16
C GLN A 173 -5.49 -14.33 -3.55
N SER A 174 -6.21 -14.71 -4.60
CA SER A 174 -5.68 -14.70 -5.96
C SER A 174 -5.46 -13.28 -6.46
N LEU A 175 -6.35 -12.34 -6.14
CA LEU A 175 -6.15 -10.91 -6.40
C LEU A 175 -4.90 -10.37 -5.70
N LEU A 176 -4.71 -10.71 -4.42
CA LEU A 176 -3.52 -10.29 -3.67
C LEU A 176 -2.23 -10.83 -4.31
N ARG A 177 -2.24 -12.10 -4.75
CA ARG A 177 -1.11 -12.72 -5.47
C ARG A 177 -0.85 -12.06 -6.82
N ALA A 178 -1.89 -11.76 -7.59
CA ALA A 178 -1.77 -11.08 -8.89
C ALA A 178 -1.09 -9.72 -8.72
N LYS A 179 -1.58 -8.93 -7.75
CA LYS A 179 -0.97 -7.66 -7.36
C LYS A 179 0.49 -7.88 -6.97
N GLN A 180 0.80 -8.81 -6.07
CA GLN A 180 2.16 -9.09 -5.63
C GLN A 180 3.10 -9.44 -6.81
N GLU A 181 2.69 -10.30 -7.74
CA GLU A 181 3.49 -10.66 -8.91
C GLU A 181 3.82 -9.42 -9.78
N VAL A 182 2.81 -8.62 -10.11
CA VAL A 182 2.99 -7.39 -10.90
C VAL A 182 3.89 -6.40 -10.16
N ASN A 183 3.70 -6.27 -8.85
CA ASN A 183 4.47 -5.37 -8.00
C ASN A 183 5.97 -5.74 -7.98
N GLU A 184 6.30 -7.02 -7.84
CA GLU A 184 7.70 -7.47 -7.90
C GLU A 184 8.37 -7.12 -9.24
N MET A 185 7.62 -7.16 -10.34
CA MET A 185 8.13 -6.77 -11.66
C MET A 185 8.41 -5.26 -11.72
N VAL A 186 7.48 -4.45 -11.22
CA VAL A 186 7.63 -2.98 -11.20
C VAL A 186 8.80 -2.55 -10.30
N VAL A 187 8.97 -3.16 -9.12
CA VAL A 187 10.09 -2.84 -8.20
C VAL A 187 11.44 -3.12 -8.84
N LYS A 188 11.61 -4.32 -9.43
CA LYS A 188 12.85 -4.67 -10.15
C LYS A 188 13.17 -3.69 -11.27
N ARG A 189 12.15 -3.10 -11.89
CA ARG A 189 12.34 -2.04 -12.89
C ARG A 189 12.73 -0.72 -12.24
N LEU A 190 12.07 -0.31 -11.15
CA LEU A 190 12.35 0.92 -10.41
C LEU A 190 13.78 0.97 -9.84
N GLU A 191 14.33 -0.14 -9.36
CA GLU A 191 15.72 -0.23 -8.88
C GLU A 191 16.74 0.19 -9.95
N ARG A 192 16.44 -0.08 -11.24
CA ARG A 192 17.33 0.30 -12.36
C ARG A 192 17.32 1.80 -12.65
N PHE A 193 16.31 2.55 -12.19
CA PHE A 193 16.20 4.00 -12.34
C PHE A 193 16.82 4.77 -11.17
N GLN A 194 17.46 4.10 -10.19
CA GLN A 194 18.15 4.75 -9.07
C GLN A 194 19.45 5.45 -9.54
N GLY A 195 19.29 6.59 -10.20
CA GLY A 195 20.38 7.48 -10.63
C GLY A 195 20.00 8.95 -10.48
N HIS A 196 20.54 9.61 -9.45
CA HIS A 196 20.64 11.06 -9.27
C HIS A 196 19.39 11.91 -9.59
N LEU A 197 18.32 11.79 -8.80
CA LEU A 197 17.23 12.76 -8.81
C LEU A 197 17.33 13.71 -7.61
N GLU A 198 17.57 15.00 -7.91
CA GLU A 198 17.54 16.07 -6.92
C GLU A 198 16.13 16.17 -6.29
N PRO A 199 16.01 16.54 -5.00
CA PRO A 199 14.73 16.60 -4.29
C PRO A 199 13.93 17.85 -4.66
N VAL A 200 13.68 18.08 -5.95
CA VAL A 200 12.83 19.17 -6.44
C VAL A 200 11.48 18.56 -6.82
N LEU A 201 10.37 19.07 -6.27
CA LEU A 201 9.07 18.79 -6.87
C LEU A 201 9.00 19.57 -8.17
N TYR A 202 8.96 18.85 -9.28
CA TYR A 202 8.59 19.47 -10.54
C TYR A 202 7.12 19.89 -10.47
N PRO A 203 6.77 21.10 -10.97
CA PRO A 203 5.40 21.55 -10.95
C PRO A 203 4.53 20.59 -11.75
N VAL A 204 3.58 19.95 -11.07
CA VAL A 204 2.55 19.11 -11.68
C VAL A 204 1.35 20.00 -11.96
N GLN A 205 0.98 20.12 -13.24
CA GLN A 205 -0.24 20.83 -13.63
C GLN A 205 -1.32 19.81 -13.92
N ILE A 206 -2.46 19.95 -13.23
CA ILE A 206 -3.65 19.11 -13.45
C ILE A 206 -4.80 20.02 -13.85
N ASP A 207 -5.29 19.79 -15.06
CA ASP A 207 -6.50 20.39 -15.59
C ASP A 207 -7.55 19.30 -15.82
N ILE A 208 -8.80 19.58 -15.45
CA ILE A 208 -9.91 18.65 -15.69
C ILE A 208 -10.91 19.35 -16.57
N ASP A 209 -11.05 18.87 -17.79
CA ASP A 209 -12.10 19.26 -18.70
C ASP A 209 -13.27 18.30 -18.54
N ASN A 210 -14.37 18.81 -18.02
CA ASN A 210 -15.61 18.07 -17.83
C ASN A 210 -16.79 18.68 -18.62
N GLU A 211 -16.49 19.60 -19.53
CA GLU A 211 -17.47 20.29 -20.37
C GLU A 211 -17.43 19.78 -21.81
N SER A 212 -16.28 19.30 -22.27
CA SER A 212 -16.05 18.87 -23.65
C SER A 212 -16.24 17.36 -23.83
N GLY A 213 -17.38 16.96 -24.39
CA GLY A 213 -17.60 15.59 -24.87
C GLY A 213 -18.17 14.62 -23.82
N PRO A 214 -18.14 13.30 -24.11
CA PRO A 214 -18.82 12.29 -23.30
C PRO A 214 -18.01 11.81 -22.07
N PHE A 215 -16.76 12.25 -21.93
CA PHE A 215 -15.82 11.80 -20.90
C PHE A 215 -15.36 12.96 -20.02
N THR A 216 -14.87 12.65 -18.82
CA THR A 216 -14.11 13.60 -18.01
C THR A 216 -12.64 13.49 -18.40
N ARG A 217 -12.07 14.53 -19.02
CA ARG A 217 -10.69 14.52 -19.47
C ARG A 217 -9.76 15.14 -18.43
N LEU A 218 -8.87 14.31 -17.90
CA LEU A 218 -7.77 14.71 -17.03
C LEU A 218 -6.53 15.00 -17.89
N LYS A 219 -6.05 16.24 -17.88
CA LYS A 219 -4.78 16.63 -18.49
C LYS A 219 -3.75 16.83 -17.39
N LEU A 220 -2.63 16.13 -17.53
CA LEU A 220 -1.55 16.11 -16.55
C LEU A 220 -0.24 16.47 -17.23
N VAL A 221 0.42 17.55 -16.79
CA VAL A 221 1.75 17.93 -17.27
C VAL A 221 2.74 17.77 -16.13
N SER A 222 3.71 16.88 -16.29
CA SER A 222 4.67 16.50 -15.24
C SER A 222 5.95 15.87 -15.82
N GLU A 223 6.93 15.52 -14.99
CA GLU A 223 8.00 14.63 -15.44
C GLU A 223 7.51 13.17 -15.50
N ASP A 224 8.15 12.36 -16.33
CA ASP A 224 7.80 10.94 -16.43
C ASP A 224 8.14 10.22 -15.12
N THR A 225 7.21 9.41 -14.62
CA THR A 225 7.45 8.57 -13.45
C THR A 225 7.13 7.11 -13.81
N PRO A 226 8.04 6.16 -13.51
CA PRO A 226 7.79 4.77 -13.88
C PRO A 226 6.54 4.22 -13.17
N ALA A 227 5.79 3.38 -13.87
CA ALA A 227 4.56 2.75 -13.38
C ALA A 227 3.48 3.74 -12.87
N PHE A 228 3.47 4.97 -13.40
CA PHE A 228 2.46 5.97 -13.06
C PHE A 228 1.04 5.49 -13.37
N LEU A 229 0.79 4.98 -14.58
CA LEU A 229 -0.55 4.52 -14.97
C LEU A 229 -1.05 3.35 -14.11
N TYR A 230 -0.14 2.46 -13.71
CA TYR A 230 -0.45 1.37 -12.78
C TYR A 230 -0.93 1.92 -11.44
N SER A 231 -0.13 2.81 -10.84
CA SER A 231 -0.41 3.42 -9.53
C SER A 231 -1.68 4.28 -9.58
N LEU A 232 -1.85 5.06 -10.65
CA LEU A 232 -3.01 5.91 -10.87
C LEU A 232 -4.28 5.05 -11.02
N SER A 233 -4.23 3.99 -11.83
CA SER A 233 -5.39 3.13 -12.02
C SER A 233 -5.85 2.46 -10.72
N ASN A 234 -4.93 2.01 -9.87
CA ASN A 234 -5.27 1.53 -8.53
C ASN A 234 -5.96 2.63 -7.71
N ALA A 235 -5.37 3.82 -7.65
CA ALA A 235 -5.93 4.94 -6.91
C ALA A 235 -7.32 5.38 -7.41
N LEU A 236 -7.56 5.33 -8.73
CA LEU A 236 -8.85 5.65 -9.33
C LEU A 236 -9.90 4.58 -9.08
N SER A 237 -9.50 3.30 -9.04
CA SER A 237 -10.42 2.19 -8.80
C SER A 237 -11.12 2.28 -7.43
N VAL A 238 -10.45 2.86 -6.42
CA VAL A 238 -11.03 3.16 -5.10
C VAL A 238 -12.22 4.11 -5.18
N HIS A 239 -12.20 5.02 -6.16
CA HIS A 239 -13.29 5.98 -6.41
C HIS A 239 -14.30 5.46 -7.44
N ASN A 240 -14.21 4.18 -7.81
CA ASN A 240 -15.01 3.56 -8.86
C ASN A 240 -14.93 4.30 -10.21
N VAL A 241 -13.74 4.85 -10.49
CA VAL A 241 -13.43 5.56 -11.74
C VAL A 241 -12.57 4.67 -12.62
N SER A 242 -12.93 4.57 -13.90
CA SER A 242 -12.20 3.78 -14.91
C SER A 242 -11.58 4.69 -15.97
N ILE A 243 -10.47 4.22 -16.57
CA ILE A 243 -9.76 4.91 -17.66
C ILE A 243 -10.25 4.30 -18.99
N GLU A 244 -10.77 5.15 -19.89
CA GLU A 244 -11.23 4.75 -21.23
C GLU A 244 -10.19 5.05 -22.31
N HIS A 245 -9.32 6.02 -22.07
CA HIS A 245 -8.29 6.36 -23.03
C HIS A 245 -7.14 7.08 -22.35
N VAL A 246 -5.94 6.80 -22.82
CA VAL A 246 -4.73 7.45 -22.37
C VAL A 246 -3.89 7.85 -23.57
N LYS A 247 -3.45 9.10 -23.59
CA LYS A 247 -2.51 9.59 -24.59
C LYS A 247 -1.35 10.23 -23.87
N ILE A 248 -0.14 9.71 -24.11
CA ILE A 248 1.07 10.14 -23.43
C ILE A 248 1.94 10.85 -24.46
N ARG A 249 2.21 12.13 -24.24
CA ARG A 249 3.08 12.91 -25.11
C ARG A 249 4.28 13.41 -24.34
N THR A 250 5.44 12.82 -24.61
CA THR A 250 6.71 13.29 -24.04
C THR A 250 7.35 14.35 -24.92
N ILE A 251 7.56 15.55 -24.38
CA ILE A 251 8.30 16.65 -25.01
C ILE A 251 9.50 16.99 -24.13
N ARG A 252 10.71 16.66 -24.61
CA ARG A 252 11.98 16.75 -23.85
C ARG A 252 11.94 15.86 -22.59
N SER A 253 11.79 16.44 -21.40
CA SER A 253 11.71 15.76 -20.11
C SER A 253 10.33 15.87 -19.45
N ARG A 254 9.37 16.55 -20.09
CA ARG A 254 8.00 16.67 -19.59
C ARG A 254 7.06 15.80 -20.40
N VAL A 255 6.18 15.11 -19.68
CA VAL A 255 5.11 14.29 -20.21
C VAL A 255 3.80 15.03 -20.02
N GLU A 256 3.06 15.15 -21.12
CA GLU A 256 1.67 15.59 -21.16
C GLU A 256 0.80 14.34 -21.33
N ASP A 257 0.14 13.94 -20.26
CA ASP A 257 -0.81 12.83 -20.24
C ASP A 257 -2.24 13.39 -20.39
N GLU A 258 -2.97 12.92 -21.41
CA GLU A 258 -4.42 13.11 -21.52
C GLU A 258 -5.10 11.79 -21.19
N ILE A 259 -5.89 11.77 -20.12
CA ILE A 259 -6.57 10.57 -19.61
C ILE A 259 -8.07 10.83 -19.59
N ASP A 260 -8.83 10.05 -20.35
CA ASP A 260 -10.30 10.11 -20.36
C ASP A 260 -10.85 9.16 -19.30
N LEU A 261 -11.68 9.69 -18.39
CA LEU A 261 -12.21 9.02 -17.21
C LEU A 261 -13.74 8.90 -17.27
N VAL A 262 -14.25 7.79 -16.71
CA VAL A 262 -15.68 7.50 -16.58
C VAL A 262 -16.04 6.89 -15.23
N ASP A 263 -17.31 7.00 -14.84
CA ASP A 263 -17.91 6.29 -13.72
C ASP A 263 -18.13 4.79 -14.04
N GLU A 264 -18.58 4.00 -13.06
CA GLU A 264 -18.92 2.57 -13.24
C GLU A 264 -19.91 2.27 -14.38
N LYS A 265 -20.69 3.27 -14.79
CA LYS A 265 -21.72 3.17 -15.83
C LYS A 265 -21.21 3.69 -17.18
N GLY A 266 -19.93 4.03 -17.30
CA GLY A 266 -19.33 4.55 -18.54
C GLY A 266 -19.72 5.99 -18.86
N ARG A 267 -20.13 6.77 -17.86
CA ARG A 267 -20.54 8.18 -18.02
C ARG A 267 -19.48 9.10 -17.44
N ARG A 268 -19.44 10.36 -17.89
CA ARG A 268 -18.61 11.41 -17.29
C ARG A 268 -18.89 11.55 -15.78
N LEU A 269 -17.87 11.97 -15.05
CA LEU A 269 -17.93 12.23 -13.60
C LEU A 269 -18.65 13.56 -13.36
N GLU A 270 -19.87 13.54 -12.84
CA GLU A 270 -20.65 14.77 -12.58
C GLU A 270 -20.48 15.32 -11.16
N ASP A 271 -20.03 14.48 -10.23
CA ASP A 271 -19.86 14.84 -8.82
C ASP A 271 -18.55 15.60 -8.60
N LEU A 272 -18.66 16.86 -8.15
CA LEU A 272 -17.53 17.72 -7.81
C LEU A 272 -16.64 17.13 -6.71
N GLU A 273 -17.20 16.36 -5.77
CA GLU A 273 -16.42 15.72 -4.73
C GLU A 273 -15.54 14.63 -5.35
N VAL A 274 -16.10 13.76 -6.20
CA VAL A 274 -15.36 12.72 -6.92
C VAL A 274 -14.27 13.34 -7.80
N LEU A 275 -14.56 14.43 -8.51
CA LEU A 275 -13.57 15.15 -9.32
C LEU A 275 -12.39 15.67 -8.48
N ASN A 276 -12.67 16.24 -7.31
CA ASN A 276 -11.64 16.70 -6.38
C ASN A 276 -10.80 15.54 -5.83
N ARG A 277 -11.44 14.40 -5.51
CA ARG A 277 -10.76 13.18 -5.04
C ARG A 277 -9.86 12.56 -6.11
N VAL A 278 -10.32 12.52 -7.36
CA VAL A 278 -9.54 12.09 -8.53
C VAL A 278 -8.33 13.00 -8.74
N LYS A 279 -8.55 14.32 -8.73
CA LYS A 279 -7.48 15.32 -8.85
C LYS A 279 -6.43 15.14 -7.76
N PHE A 280 -6.88 14.98 -6.52
CA PHE A 280 -6.01 14.78 -5.37
C PHE A 280 -5.20 13.48 -5.46
N SER A 281 -5.88 12.36 -5.73
CA SER A 281 -5.24 11.04 -5.90
C SER A 281 -4.21 11.06 -7.03
N THR A 282 -4.51 11.75 -8.13
CA THR A 282 -3.59 11.93 -9.27
C THR A 282 -2.36 12.73 -8.87
N LEU A 283 -2.54 13.90 -8.23
CA LEU A 283 -1.45 14.76 -7.79
C LEU A 283 -0.52 14.01 -6.84
N LEU A 284 -1.11 13.37 -5.84
CA LEU A 284 -0.39 12.61 -4.82
C LEU A 284 0.36 11.44 -5.41
N THR A 285 -0.28 10.63 -6.24
CA THR A 285 0.36 9.48 -6.89
C THR A 285 1.55 9.95 -7.73
N LYS A 286 1.38 11.04 -8.48
CA LYS A 286 2.48 11.56 -9.31
C LYS A 286 3.64 12.11 -8.48
N GLN A 287 3.36 12.85 -7.41
CA GLN A 287 4.40 13.41 -6.55
C GLN A 287 5.08 12.35 -5.67
N PHE A 288 4.32 11.37 -5.17
CA PHE A 288 4.82 10.30 -4.32
C PHE A 288 5.69 9.30 -5.11
N THR A 289 5.28 8.95 -6.33
CA THR A 289 6.06 8.05 -7.22
C THR A 289 7.45 8.60 -7.53
N TYR A 290 7.65 9.93 -7.47
CA TYR A 290 8.97 10.55 -7.59
C TYR A 290 9.92 10.18 -6.44
N PHE A 291 9.40 10.03 -5.21
CA PHE A 291 10.21 9.74 -4.02
C PHE A 291 10.40 8.25 -3.75
N LEU A 292 9.66 7.39 -4.44
CA LEU A 292 9.76 5.92 -4.29
C LEU A 292 11.18 5.41 -4.47
N GLY A 293 11.98 6.00 -5.38
CA GLY A 293 13.37 5.58 -5.58
C GLY A 293 14.29 5.72 -4.36
N LYS A 294 13.89 6.50 -3.33
CA LYS A 294 14.64 6.68 -2.06
C LYS A 294 14.08 5.84 -0.91
N SER A 295 13.02 5.07 -1.17
CA SER A 295 12.40 4.20 -0.18
C SER A 295 13.16 2.88 -0.05
N PRO A 296 13.34 2.32 1.18
CA PRO A 296 13.95 1.00 1.36
C PRO A 296 13.15 -0.13 0.70
N ASP A 297 11.81 -0.01 0.71
CA ASP A 297 10.89 -0.86 -0.02
C ASP A 297 9.86 0.03 -0.76
N PRO A 298 10.14 0.39 -2.03
CA PRO A 298 9.26 1.24 -2.82
C PRO A 298 7.85 0.68 -3.02
N PHE A 299 7.71 -0.66 -3.06
CA PHE A 299 6.41 -1.30 -3.25
C PHE A 299 5.56 -1.15 -1.99
N THR A 300 6.12 -1.59 -0.87
CA THR A 300 5.43 -1.50 0.41
C THR A 300 5.09 -0.05 0.73
N ALA A 301 5.96 0.90 0.36
CA ALA A 301 5.67 2.33 0.47
C ALA A 301 4.44 2.76 -0.36
N LEU A 302 4.35 2.34 -1.62
CA LEU A 302 3.25 2.69 -2.52
C LEU A 302 1.91 2.10 -2.06
N SER A 303 1.84 0.80 -1.76
CA SER A 303 0.58 0.18 -1.33
C SER A 303 0.07 0.74 0.00
N ARG A 304 0.98 1.06 0.94
CA ARG A 304 0.61 1.72 2.20
C ARG A 304 0.17 3.15 1.99
N PHE A 305 0.80 3.85 1.05
CA PHE A 305 0.40 5.19 0.68
C PHE A 305 -1.01 5.20 0.07
N GLU A 306 -1.31 4.27 -0.85
CA GLU A 306 -2.65 4.08 -1.41
C GLU A 306 -3.69 3.85 -0.31
N PHE A 307 -3.43 2.94 0.64
CA PHE A 307 -4.31 2.71 1.79
C PHE A 307 -4.52 3.97 2.63
N MET A 308 -3.44 4.72 2.91
CA MET A 308 -3.53 5.96 3.67
C MET A 308 -4.34 7.04 2.94
N VAL A 309 -4.17 7.15 1.62
CA VAL A 309 -4.92 8.10 0.79
C VAL A 309 -6.41 7.74 0.76
N GLU A 310 -6.76 6.46 0.65
CA GLU A 310 -8.14 5.98 0.75
C GLU A 310 -8.80 6.40 2.08
N GLU A 311 -8.12 6.17 3.21
CA GLU A 311 -8.59 6.56 4.54
C GLU A 311 -8.69 8.08 4.73
N LEU A 312 -7.77 8.86 4.13
CA LEU A 312 -7.78 10.32 4.22
C LEU A 312 -8.89 10.95 3.37
N VAL A 313 -9.14 10.39 2.19
CA VAL A 313 -10.09 10.91 1.20
C VAL A 313 -11.54 10.71 1.64
N THR A 314 -11.82 9.69 2.45
CA THR A 314 -13.16 9.47 3.00
C THR A 314 -13.53 10.46 4.12
N LYS A 315 -12.58 11.28 4.59
CA LYS A 315 -12.79 12.23 5.70
C LYS A 315 -13.08 13.67 5.22
N PRO A 316 -13.90 14.43 5.96
CA PRO A 316 -14.33 15.78 5.56
C PRO A 316 -13.22 16.85 5.62
N ASP A 317 -12.07 16.58 6.26
CA ASP A 317 -10.98 17.54 6.47
C ASP A 317 -9.84 17.43 5.43
N SER A 318 -10.19 17.06 4.18
CA SER A 318 -9.26 16.77 3.08
C SER A 318 -8.32 17.93 2.68
N GLY A 319 -8.71 19.18 3.00
CA GLY A 319 -7.93 20.38 2.66
C GLY A 319 -6.58 20.48 3.36
N GLN A 320 -6.51 20.16 4.66
CA GLN A 320 -5.26 20.23 5.45
C GLN A 320 -4.22 19.21 4.94
N TRP A 321 -4.68 18.01 4.59
CA TRP A 321 -3.83 16.95 4.06
C TRP A 321 -3.28 17.30 2.68
N THR A 322 -4.06 18.03 1.88
CA THR A 322 -3.64 18.47 0.55
C THR A 322 -2.47 19.44 0.59
N GLU A 323 -2.54 20.44 1.47
CA GLU A 323 -1.45 21.40 1.65
C GLU A 323 -0.18 20.71 2.16
N MET A 324 -0.33 19.80 3.13
CA MET A 324 0.80 19.14 3.74
C MET A 324 1.50 18.12 2.82
N LEU A 325 0.71 17.34 2.07
CA LEU A 325 1.23 16.39 1.10
C LEU A 325 1.69 17.06 -0.21
N SER A 326 1.48 18.37 -0.37
CA SER A 326 2.12 19.14 -1.43
C SER A 326 3.59 19.47 -1.13
N ASN A 327 4.10 19.15 0.07
CA ASN A 327 5.49 19.42 0.45
C ASN A 327 6.45 18.29 0.00
N PRO A 328 7.51 18.60 -0.78
CA PRO A 328 8.50 17.62 -1.25
C PRO A 328 9.15 16.81 -0.12
N HIS A 329 9.48 17.47 0.99
CA HIS A 329 10.20 16.87 2.10
C HIS A 329 9.30 15.88 2.85
N THR A 330 8.05 16.27 3.10
CA THR A 330 7.04 15.43 3.73
C THR A 330 6.80 14.15 2.92
N LEU A 331 6.61 14.26 1.60
CA LEU A 331 6.40 13.10 0.74
C LEU A 331 7.63 12.18 0.66
N ARG A 332 8.83 12.76 0.63
CA ARG A 332 10.08 12.00 0.67
C ARG A 332 10.22 11.20 1.96
N ASP A 333 9.99 11.85 3.09
CA ASP A 333 10.14 11.25 4.41
C ASP A 333 9.03 10.21 4.64
N LEU A 334 7.82 10.48 4.16
CA LEU A 334 6.73 9.51 4.11
C LEU A 334 7.08 8.29 3.26
N ALA A 335 7.62 8.47 2.05
CA ALA A 335 8.01 7.34 1.19
C ALA A 335 9.06 6.45 1.85
N ARG A 336 10.03 7.04 2.56
CA ARG A 336 11.01 6.31 3.37
C ARG A 336 10.35 5.55 4.51
N LEU A 337 9.49 6.22 5.27
CA LEU A 337 8.85 5.64 6.43
C LEU A 337 7.93 4.48 6.06
N LEU A 338 7.08 4.66 5.03
CA LEU A 338 6.13 3.64 4.60
C LEU A 338 6.86 2.39 4.05
N GLY A 339 8.02 2.55 3.42
CA GLY A 339 8.83 1.43 2.96
C GLY A 339 9.90 0.93 3.94
N ALA A 340 10.01 1.50 5.14
CA ALA A 340 11.09 1.13 6.06
C ALA A 340 10.83 -0.18 6.83
N SER A 341 9.60 -0.41 7.29
CA SER A 341 9.30 -1.57 8.15
C SER A 341 7.81 -1.88 8.24
N ASP A 342 7.48 -3.16 8.07
CA ASP A 342 6.13 -3.70 8.28
C ASP A 342 5.62 -3.51 9.70
N PHE A 343 6.53 -3.62 10.67
CA PHE A 343 6.22 -3.41 12.07
C PHE A 343 5.73 -1.99 12.32
N LEU A 344 6.44 -0.99 11.82
CA LEU A 344 6.07 0.41 12.02
C LEU A 344 4.76 0.75 11.35
N TRP A 345 4.54 0.20 10.16
CA TRP A 345 3.28 0.37 9.47
C TRP A 345 2.11 -0.17 10.29
N GLU A 346 2.11 -1.47 10.59
CA GLU A 346 0.94 -2.12 11.19
C GLU A 346 0.67 -1.64 12.63
N ASP A 347 1.70 -1.35 13.43
CA ASP A 347 1.53 -1.08 14.86
C ASP A 347 1.48 0.41 15.23
N PHE A 348 1.94 1.29 14.32
CA PHE A 348 2.10 2.71 14.63
C PHE A 348 1.54 3.62 13.54
N ILE A 349 1.86 3.41 12.27
CA ILE A 349 1.50 4.36 11.19
C ILE A 349 0.04 4.16 10.77
N ARG A 350 -0.39 2.92 10.51
CA ARG A 350 -1.72 2.61 9.97
C ARG A 350 -2.86 3.19 10.82
N GLY A 351 -2.70 3.16 12.14
CA GLY A 351 -3.70 3.68 13.08
C GLY A 351 -3.47 5.11 13.56
N GLN A 352 -2.32 5.74 13.25
CA GLN A 352 -1.96 7.06 13.78
C GLN A 352 -1.37 8.01 12.72
N PHE A 353 -1.60 7.75 11.43
CA PHE A 353 -1.08 8.61 10.36
C PHE A 353 -1.49 10.07 10.55
N GLU A 354 -2.65 10.35 11.15
CA GLU A 354 -3.10 11.72 11.46
C GLU A 354 -2.18 12.45 12.46
N THR A 355 -1.59 11.71 13.39
CA THR A 355 -0.64 12.26 14.38
C THR A 355 0.77 12.32 13.79
N LEU A 356 1.12 11.35 12.95
CA LEU A 356 2.42 11.26 12.28
C LEU A 356 2.61 12.37 11.26
N LEU A 357 1.62 12.60 10.41
CA LEU A 357 1.73 13.48 9.24
C LEU A 357 2.13 14.92 9.62
N PRO A 358 1.53 15.57 10.65
CA PRO A 358 2.00 16.86 11.15
C PRO A 358 3.45 16.81 11.68
N LEU A 359 3.88 15.67 12.22
CA LEU A 359 5.27 15.44 12.64
C LEU A 359 6.22 15.21 11.46
N LEU A 360 5.79 15.31 10.21
CA LEU A 360 6.65 15.21 9.02
C LEU A 360 6.81 16.56 8.28
N GLN A 361 6.17 17.65 8.74
CA GLN A 361 6.31 18.99 8.16
C GLN A 361 7.77 19.50 8.17
N PRO A 362 8.21 20.39 7.27
CA PRO A 362 9.63 20.60 6.97
C PRO A 362 10.46 20.92 8.22
N TYR A 363 11.23 19.92 8.66
CA TYR A 363 12.11 20.02 9.82
C TYR A 363 13.47 20.59 9.41
N VAL A 364 13.94 21.54 10.21
CA VAL A 364 15.28 22.09 10.14
C VAL A 364 16.29 20.95 10.34
N LYS A 365 17.34 20.90 9.52
CA LYS A 365 18.45 19.95 9.65
C LYS A 365 18.92 19.84 11.11
N GLY A 366 18.99 18.60 11.62
CA GLY A 366 19.50 18.29 12.97
C GLY A 366 18.44 18.18 14.08
N HIS A 367 17.15 18.23 13.75
CA HIS A 367 16.08 17.96 14.72
C HIS A 367 15.95 16.46 15.02
N CYS A 368 15.77 16.11 16.30
CA CYS A 368 15.37 14.78 16.75
C CYS A 368 13.89 14.82 17.17
N PHE A 369 13.08 13.90 16.67
CA PHE A 369 11.71 13.64 17.11
C PHE A 369 11.66 13.20 18.56
N ALA A 370 12.56 12.29 18.96
CA ALA A 370 12.67 11.87 20.34
C ALA A 370 13.36 12.97 21.16
N PRO A 371 12.75 13.42 22.26
CA PRO A 371 13.41 14.35 23.16
C PRO A 371 14.72 13.77 23.72
N PRO A 372 15.66 14.61 24.14
CA PRO A 372 16.91 14.18 24.75
C PRO A 372 16.70 13.18 25.90
N THR A 373 17.55 12.16 25.97
CA THR A 373 17.40 11.03 26.90
C THR A 373 17.54 11.41 28.38
N ASP A 374 18.26 12.49 28.67
CA ASP A 374 18.37 13.08 30.01
C ASP A 374 17.03 13.60 30.55
N THR A 375 16.13 14.09 29.68
CA THR A 375 14.78 14.54 30.06
C THR A 375 13.79 13.41 30.30
N LEU A 376 14.16 12.15 30.01
CA LEU A 376 13.25 11.00 30.01
C LEU A 376 12.55 10.80 31.36
N GLU A 377 13.28 10.98 32.46
CA GLU A 377 12.73 10.81 33.82
C GLU A 377 11.68 11.87 34.16
N GLU A 378 11.96 13.14 33.85
CA GLU A 378 11.03 14.25 34.09
C GLU A 378 9.74 14.07 33.29
N ARG A 379 9.86 13.67 32.01
CA ARG A 379 8.71 13.44 31.13
C ARG A 379 7.88 12.23 31.57
N LEU A 380 8.53 11.16 32.01
CA LEU A 380 7.83 9.99 32.57
C LEU A 380 7.05 10.36 33.84
N ASN A 381 7.69 11.11 34.75
CA ASN A 381 7.03 11.59 35.97
C ASN A 381 5.86 12.51 35.66
N ALA A 382 5.99 13.37 34.65
CA ALA A 382 4.89 14.22 34.18
C ALA A 382 3.74 13.40 33.60
N ALA A 383 4.01 12.37 32.80
CA ALA A 383 2.99 11.48 32.22
C ALA A 383 2.18 10.74 33.30
N LEU A 384 2.86 10.30 34.37
CA LEU A 384 2.22 9.60 35.49
C LEU A 384 1.48 10.55 36.46
N LYS A 385 1.66 11.86 36.34
CA LYS A 385 1.10 12.85 37.26
C LYS A 385 -0.43 12.81 37.26
N GLY A 386 -1.02 12.64 38.44
CA GLY A 386 -2.47 12.63 38.62
C GLY A 386 -3.13 11.25 38.48
N ALA A 387 -2.38 10.20 38.13
CA ALA A 387 -2.89 8.83 38.15
C ALA A 387 -3.08 8.33 39.59
N ARG A 388 -4.28 7.85 39.92
CA ARG A 388 -4.68 7.54 41.31
C ARG A 388 -4.67 6.06 41.65
N SER A 389 -4.73 5.19 40.63
CA SER A 389 -4.77 3.73 40.80
C SER A 389 -3.61 3.06 40.08
N LEU A 390 -3.22 1.86 40.52
CA LEU A 390 -2.18 1.07 39.84
C LEU A 390 -2.55 0.76 38.39
N LYS A 391 -3.85 0.58 38.11
CA LYS A 391 -4.36 0.34 36.76
C LYS A 391 -4.12 1.56 35.87
N GLU A 392 -4.54 2.74 36.31
CA GLU A 392 -4.36 4.00 35.57
C GLU A 392 -2.87 4.36 35.40
N GLN A 393 -2.05 4.13 36.44
CA GLN A 393 -0.60 4.30 36.34
C GLN A 393 0.01 3.36 35.29
N GLY A 394 -0.48 2.12 35.21
CA GLY A 394 -0.07 1.17 34.18
C GLY A 394 -0.48 1.60 32.77
N GLU A 395 -1.71 2.08 32.59
CA GLU A 395 -2.19 2.59 31.29
C GLU A 395 -1.31 3.75 30.80
N ARG A 396 -1.09 4.77 31.63
CA ARG A 396 -0.24 5.92 31.27
C ARG A 396 1.23 5.57 31.06
N LEU A 397 1.76 4.60 31.83
CA LEU A 397 3.12 4.11 31.63
C LEU A 397 3.28 3.47 30.24
N ASN A 398 2.29 2.69 29.79
CA ASN A 398 2.34 2.06 28.46
C ASN A 398 2.13 3.08 27.35
N GLU A 399 1.21 4.05 27.51
CA GLU A 399 1.05 5.15 26.55
C GLU A 399 2.34 5.95 26.37
N PHE A 400 3.03 6.27 27.48
CA PHE A 400 4.33 6.92 27.44
C PHE A 400 5.37 6.05 26.74
N LYS A 401 5.52 4.79 27.15
CA LYS A 401 6.44 3.82 26.55
C LYS A 401 6.24 3.71 25.03
N ASP A 402 5.02 3.51 24.58
CA ASP A 402 4.70 3.32 23.16
C ASP A 402 5.00 4.59 22.35
N ARG A 403 4.71 5.76 22.91
CA ARG A 403 5.06 7.05 22.29
C ARG A 403 6.58 7.23 22.18
N GLU A 404 7.34 6.93 23.23
CA GLU A 404 8.80 7.08 23.19
C GLU A 404 9.46 6.13 22.22
N ILE A 405 9.05 4.85 22.17
CA ILE A 405 9.53 3.88 21.17
C ILE A 405 9.31 4.44 19.77
N PHE A 406 8.10 4.93 19.49
CA PHE A 406 7.75 5.50 18.19
C PHE A 406 8.65 6.67 17.79
N LEU A 407 8.87 7.63 18.69
CA LEU A 407 9.73 8.79 18.38
C LEU A 407 11.19 8.39 18.17
N ILE A 408 11.69 7.41 18.94
CA ILE A 408 13.04 6.87 18.79
C ILE A 408 13.19 6.16 17.44
N ASP A 409 12.17 5.39 17.03
CA ASP A 409 12.15 4.68 15.76
C ASP A 409 12.12 5.65 14.56
N LEU A 410 11.29 6.70 14.65
CA LEU A 410 11.24 7.78 13.65
C LEU A 410 12.61 8.44 13.45
N ASP A 411 13.32 8.75 14.53
CA ASP A 411 14.64 9.35 14.47
C ASP A 411 15.64 8.49 13.70
N HIS A 412 15.61 7.17 13.88
CA HIS A 412 16.54 6.28 13.19
C HIS A 412 16.24 6.14 11.69
N ILE A 413 14.97 6.20 11.29
CA ILE A 413 14.53 5.98 9.90
C ILE A 413 14.65 7.24 9.06
N LEU A 414 14.26 8.37 9.64
CA LEU A 414 14.22 9.66 8.95
C LEU A 414 15.50 10.47 9.15
N GLY A 415 16.31 10.14 10.15
CA GLY A 415 17.59 10.79 10.40
C GLY A 415 18.55 10.67 9.22
N GLU A 416 19.33 11.73 8.97
CA GLU A 416 20.34 11.74 7.88
C GLU A 416 21.42 10.67 8.06
N LYS A 417 21.62 10.19 9.29
CA LYS A 417 22.50 9.07 9.64
C LYS A 417 21.73 8.10 10.52
N SER A 418 21.33 6.96 9.96
CA SER A 418 20.80 5.84 10.73
C SER A 418 21.92 5.25 11.60
N ASP A 419 21.96 5.66 12.86
CA ASP A 419 22.90 5.15 13.85
C ASP A 419 22.20 4.11 14.71
N PHE A 420 22.58 2.85 14.53
CA PHE A 420 22.03 1.74 15.29
C PHE A 420 22.46 1.78 16.76
N GLU A 421 23.67 2.30 17.05
CA GLU A 421 24.16 2.42 18.42
C GLU A 421 23.33 3.45 19.20
N LEU A 422 22.98 4.57 18.55
CA LEU A 422 22.08 5.57 19.13
C LEU A 422 20.68 5.02 19.37
N LEU A 423 20.12 4.29 18.40
CA LEU A 423 18.83 3.61 18.54
C LEU A 423 18.83 2.68 19.75
N ALA A 424 19.82 1.77 19.81
CA ALA A 424 19.93 0.78 20.86
C ALA A 424 20.12 1.40 22.24
N THR A 425 20.94 2.44 22.33
CA THR A 425 21.14 3.20 23.57
C THR A 425 19.83 3.81 24.06
N ARG A 426 19.08 4.50 23.17
CA ARG A 426 17.82 5.15 23.53
C ARG A 426 16.74 4.14 23.96
N LEU A 427 16.58 3.04 23.21
CA LEU A 427 15.64 1.98 23.56
C LEU A 427 16.00 1.31 24.90
N THR A 428 17.30 1.05 25.15
CA THR A 428 17.77 0.46 26.41
C THR A 428 17.47 1.39 27.59
N ARG A 429 17.76 2.69 27.47
CA ARG A 429 17.45 3.67 28.52
C ARG A 429 15.96 3.79 28.81
N LEU A 430 15.13 3.73 27.76
CA LEU A 430 13.68 3.67 27.91
C LEU A 430 13.23 2.41 28.66
N ALA A 431 13.73 1.23 28.26
CA ALA A 431 13.44 -0.04 28.92
C ALA A 431 13.82 -0.02 30.41
N GLU A 432 15.01 0.46 30.75
CA GLU A 432 15.45 0.61 32.14
C GLU A 432 14.48 1.49 32.95
N LYS A 433 14.09 2.66 32.42
CA LYS A 433 13.18 3.58 33.14
C LYS A 433 11.79 3.00 33.30
N VAL A 434 11.24 2.36 32.26
CA VAL A 434 9.92 1.73 32.28
C VAL A 434 9.88 0.57 33.28
N VAL A 435 10.87 -0.34 33.24
CA VAL A 435 10.95 -1.50 34.14
C VAL A 435 11.13 -1.06 35.59
N ASN A 436 12.01 -0.10 35.86
CA ASN A 436 12.20 0.43 37.20
C ASN A 436 10.93 1.08 37.74
N THR A 437 10.25 1.89 36.92
CA THR A 437 9.02 2.57 37.31
C THR A 437 7.90 1.59 37.57
N ALA A 438 7.66 0.63 36.68
CA ALA A 438 6.69 -0.44 36.86
C ALA A 438 6.95 -1.22 38.17
N SER A 439 8.21 -1.56 38.43
CA SER A 439 8.61 -2.29 39.64
C SER A 439 8.35 -1.49 40.92
N MET A 440 8.66 -0.19 40.91
CA MET A 440 8.35 0.70 42.03
C MET A 440 6.84 0.82 42.27
N LEU A 441 6.04 0.99 41.21
CA LEU A 441 4.58 1.10 41.31
C LEU A 441 3.96 -0.16 41.93
N VAL A 442 4.35 -1.34 41.44
CA VAL A 442 3.86 -2.63 41.94
C VAL A 442 4.35 -2.87 43.37
N TYR A 443 5.62 -2.60 43.66
CA TYR A 443 6.19 -2.73 45.01
C TYR A 443 5.42 -1.88 46.01
N ASN A 444 5.16 -0.60 45.70
CA ASN A 444 4.41 0.31 46.58
C ASN A 444 2.96 -0.15 46.78
N ASP A 445 2.32 -0.71 45.75
CA ASP A 445 1.00 -1.31 45.88
C ASP A 445 0.99 -2.53 46.82
N LEU A 446 2.00 -3.40 46.71
CA LEU A 446 2.14 -4.56 47.58
C LEU A 446 2.47 -4.15 49.03
N VAL A 447 3.35 -3.16 49.23
CA VAL A 447 3.66 -2.63 50.58
C VAL A 447 2.42 -2.06 51.25
N ARG A 448 1.56 -1.33 50.53
CA ARG A 448 0.29 -0.84 51.07
C ARG A 448 -0.63 -1.97 51.55
N LYS A 449 -0.56 -3.15 50.94
CA LYS A 449 -1.42 -4.30 51.23
C LYS A 449 -0.86 -5.23 52.30
N PHE A 450 0.45 -5.48 52.28
CA PHE A 450 1.11 -6.54 53.06
C PHE A 450 2.18 -6.02 54.01
N GLY A 451 2.55 -4.73 53.95
CA GLY A 451 3.70 -4.16 54.63
C GLY A 451 5.00 -4.32 53.85
N ALA A 452 6.10 -3.73 54.36
CA ALA A 452 7.41 -3.85 53.74
C ALA A 452 8.03 -5.22 54.05
N PRO A 453 8.69 -5.87 53.08
CA PRO A 453 9.39 -7.13 53.29
C PRO A 453 10.64 -6.90 54.16
N GLU A 454 10.79 -7.71 55.20
CA GLU A 454 11.94 -7.72 56.10
C GLU A 454 12.65 -9.08 56.02
N THR A 455 13.96 -9.05 56.13
CA THR A 455 14.83 -10.22 56.29
C THR A 455 14.58 -10.89 57.63
N VAL A 456 15.11 -12.10 57.84
CA VAL A 456 15.03 -12.79 59.14
C VAL A 456 15.63 -11.95 60.29
N ALA A 457 16.60 -11.08 59.98
CA ALA A 457 17.23 -10.17 60.94
C ALA A 457 16.44 -8.86 61.18
N GLY A 458 15.23 -8.70 60.63
CA GLY A 458 14.43 -7.48 60.74
C GLY A 458 14.94 -6.29 59.91
N LEU A 459 15.95 -6.52 59.06
CA LEU A 459 16.41 -5.51 58.09
C LEU A 459 15.49 -5.50 56.87
N ARG A 460 15.36 -4.36 56.17
CA ARG A 460 14.58 -4.30 54.93
C ARG A 460 15.15 -5.23 53.85
N ALA A 461 14.33 -6.14 53.33
CA ALA A 461 14.71 -6.98 52.21
C ALA A 461 14.83 -6.15 50.93
N LYS A 462 15.92 -6.36 50.19
CA LYS A 462 16.21 -5.66 48.92
C LYS A 462 15.93 -6.60 47.75
N TYR A 463 15.68 -6.02 46.58
CA TYR A 463 15.60 -6.76 45.33
C TYR A 463 16.42 -6.06 44.24
N ALA A 464 16.80 -6.82 43.22
CA ALA A 464 17.46 -6.33 42.04
C ALA A 464 16.87 -6.99 40.79
N ILE A 465 16.94 -6.26 39.67
CA ILE A 465 16.48 -6.71 38.36
C ILE A 465 17.69 -6.62 37.43
N PHE A 466 18.06 -7.73 36.82
CA PHE A 466 19.13 -7.80 35.84
C PHE A 466 18.53 -7.85 34.45
N GLY A 467 18.96 -6.93 33.59
CA GLY A 467 18.76 -7.05 32.15
C GLY A 467 19.75 -8.05 31.58
N LEU A 468 19.24 -9.03 30.83
CA LEU A 468 20.02 -10.06 30.16
C LEU A 468 20.01 -9.83 28.63
N GLY A 469 20.80 -10.63 27.92
CA GLY A 469 20.97 -10.59 26.46
C GLY A 469 21.05 -9.18 25.90
N LYS A 470 20.16 -8.82 24.97
CA LYS A 470 20.19 -7.52 24.27
C LYS A 470 20.01 -6.34 25.21
N LEU A 471 19.17 -6.47 26.24
CA LEU A 471 19.01 -5.42 27.24
C LEU A 471 20.29 -5.27 28.07
N GLY A 472 20.87 -6.39 28.50
CA GLY A 472 22.11 -6.42 29.28
C GLY A 472 23.33 -5.91 28.51
N SER A 473 23.36 -6.08 27.19
CA SER A 473 24.43 -5.59 26.32
C SER A 473 24.15 -4.21 25.69
N ALA A 474 23.07 -3.53 26.09
CA ALA A 474 22.62 -2.25 25.53
C ALA A 474 22.44 -2.26 23.99
N ALA A 475 21.97 -3.38 23.44
CA ALA A 475 21.83 -3.65 22.01
C ALA A 475 20.37 -3.91 21.59
N LEU A 476 19.39 -3.26 22.25
CA LEU A 476 17.98 -3.38 21.87
C LEU A 476 17.76 -2.83 20.45
N GLY A 477 16.98 -3.55 19.65
CA GLY A 477 16.44 -3.07 18.38
C GLY A 477 14.91 -3.04 18.40
N TYR A 478 14.31 -2.66 17.27
CA TYR A 478 12.86 -2.47 17.06
C TYR A 478 11.95 -3.53 17.68
N ALA A 479 12.27 -4.81 17.47
CA ALA A 479 11.50 -5.95 17.97
C ALA A 479 12.36 -6.78 18.93
N SER A 480 12.61 -6.24 20.12
CA SER A 480 13.37 -6.93 21.16
C SER A 480 12.52 -7.19 22.39
N ASP A 481 12.59 -8.43 22.88
CA ASP A 481 12.13 -8.80 24.20
C ASP A 481 13.03 -8.21 25.29
N LEU A 482 12.47 -8.04 26.47
CA LEU A 482 13.18 -7.67 27.69
C LEU A 482 13.43 -8.92 28.51
N GLU A 483 14.59 -9.52 28.29
CA GLU A 483 15.07 -10.66 29.08
C GLU A 483 15.49 -10.17 30.47
N LEU A 484 14.76 -10.58 31.51
CA LEU A 484 14.98 -10.11 32.88
C LEU A 484 15.18 -11.25 33.87
N LEU A 485 16.05 -11.02 34.86
CA LEU A 485 16.21 -11.86 36.05
C LEU A 485 15.95 -11.05 37.31
N PHE A 486 14.98 -11.49 38.12
CA PHE A 486 14.66 -10.87 39.40
C PHE A 486 15.31 -11.67 40.54
N ILE A 487 15.98 -10.96 41.44
CA ILE A 487 16.54 -11.54 42.68
C ILE A 487 16.13 -10.70 43.89
N TYR A 488 16.04 -11.34 45.05
CA TYR A 488 15.85 -10.67 46.33
C TYR A 488 16.86 -11.18 47.37
N SER A 489 17.12 -10.37 48.39
CA SER A 489 18.29 -10.53 49.26
C SER A 489 18.22 -11.68 50.26
N ASP A 490 17.06 -11.92 50.87
CA ASP A 490 16.94 -12.89 51.97
C ASP A 490 15.47 -13.31 52.22
N GLN A 491 15.32 -14.46 52.88
CA GLN A 491 14.06 -14.95 53.42
C GLN A 491 13.56 -14.05 54.56
N GLY A 492 12.29 -14.20 54.91
CA GLY A 492 11.63 -13.41 55.93
C GLY A 492 10.18 -13.16 55.58
N LYS A 493 9.58 -12.14 56.19
CA LYS A 493 8.15 -11.83 56.04
C LYS A 493 7.92 -10.34 55.93
N THR A 494 6.76 -9.97 55.41
CA THR A 494 6.32 -8.58 55.39
C THR A 494 5.81 -8.13 56.76
N ASN A 495 6.03 -6.86 57.11
CA ASN A 495 5.72 -6.31 58.43
C ASN A 495 4.29 -5.74 58.59
N GLY A 496 3.39 -6.02 57.65
CA GLY A 496 2.01 -5.50 57.67
C GLY A 496 1.02 -6.41 58.41
N LYS A 497 -0.21 -5.92 58.58
CA LYS A 497 -1.30 -6.65 59.26
C LYS A 497 -1.63 -8.00 58.62
N LYS A 498 -1.48 -8.10 57.30
CA LYS A 498 -1.58 -9.34 56.52
C LYS A 498 -0.17 -9.73 56.08
N SER A 499 0.62 -10.27 57.00
CA SER A 499 2.00 -10.67 56.75
C SER A 499 2.06 -11.86 55.78
N ILE A 500 2.95 -11.80 54.80
CA ILE A 500 3.23 -12.88 53.84
C ILE A 500 4.74 -13.14 53.76
N ASP A 501 5.13 -14.31 53.28
CA ASP A 501 6.55 -14.64 53.09
C ASP A 501 7.19 -13.76 52.00
N ASN A 502 8.48 -13.44 52.14
CA ASN A 502 9.21 -12.66 51.15
C ASN A 502 9.18 -13.31 49.76
N SER A 503 9.28 -14.65 49.69
CA SER A 503 9.15 -15.40 48.44
C SER A 503 7.83 -15.11 47.73
N GLU A 504 6.72 -15.13 48.46
CA GLU A 504 5.39 -14.80 47.93
C GLU A 504 5.28 -13.31 47.55
N PHE A 505 5.82 -12.41 48.37
CA PHE A 505 5.82 -10.97 48.08
C PHE A 505 6.55 -10.66 46.77
N PHE A 506 7.77 -11.17 46.59
CA PHE A 506 8.58 -10.92 45.40
C PHE A 506 8.06 -11.69 44.18
N GLU A 507 7.44 -12.87 44.35
CA GLU A 507 6.73 -13.52 43.24
C GLU A 507 5.54 -12.67 42.75
N ARG A 508 4.77 -12.09 43.68
CA ARG A 508 3.68 -11.15 43.35
C ARG A 508 4.20 -9.88 42.69
N LEU A 509 5.38 -9.40 43.08
CA LEU A 509 6.06 -8.28 42.41
C LEU A 509 6.33 -8.64 40.94
N VAL A 510 6.99 -9.76 40.68
CA VAL A 510 7.30 -10.22 39.31
C VAL A 510 6.04 -10.36 38.46
N ARG A 511 5.01 -11.05 38.99
CA ARG A 511 3.71 -11.20 38.30
C ARG A 511 3.02 -9.86 38.08
N GLY A 512 3.14 -8.93 39.02
CA GLY A 512 2.59 -7.57 38.90
C GLY A 512 3.28 -6.77 37.81
N VAL A 513 4.62 -6.80 37.76
CA VAL A 513 5.41 -6.13 36.72
C VAL A 513 5.11 -6.70 35.34
N LYS A 514 5.04 -8.03 35.21
CA LYS A 514 4.65 -8.69 33.95
C LYS A 514 3.26 -8.29 33.45
N ARG A 515 2.35 -7.96 34.36
CA ARG A 515 0.98 -7.55 34.03
C ARG A 515 0.84 -6.06 33.75
N ILE A 516 1.64 -5.22 34.40
CA ILE A 516 1.55 -3.76 34.25
C ILE A 516 2.22 -3.28 32.97
N ILE A 517 3.35 -3.87 32.59
CA ILE A 517 4.00 -3.60 31.31
C ILE A 517 3.32 -4.47 30.25
N LYS A 518 2.70 -3.82 29.27
CA LYS A 518 2.02 -4.49 28.16
C LYS A 518 2.85 -4.35 26.89
N ALA A 519 2.96 -5.45 26.18
CA ALA A 519 3.47 -5.48 24.83
C ALA A 519 2.26 -5.40 23.87
N LYS A 520 2.34 -4.58 22.82
CA LYS A 520 1.30 -4.52 21.79
C LYS A 520 1.22 -5.84 21.00
N ARG A 521 2.37 -6.51 20.82
CA ARG A 521 2.54 -7.85 20.22
C ARG A 521 3.62 -8.62 20.95
N GLU A 522 3.63 -9.94 20.81
CA GLU A 522 4.77 -10.75 21.27
C GLU A 522 6.05 -10.33 20.53
N GLY A 523 7.20 -10.40 21.21
CA GLY A 523 8.50 -10.03 20.62
C GLY A 523 8.93 -8.57 20.79
N ILE A 524 8.04 -7.67 21.24
CA ILE A 524 8.32 -6.23 21.34
C ILE A 524 8.08 -5.74 22.76
N PHE A 525 9.17 -5.41 23.46
CA PHE A 525 9.11 -4.95 24.85
C PHE A 525 8.39 -5.95 25.78
N HIS A 526 8.30 -7.22 25.35
CA HIS A 526 7.68 -8.28 26.11
C HIS A 526 8.68 -8.77 27.17
N LEU A 527 8.19 -8.98 28.38
CA LEU A 527 9.03 -9.42 29.49
C LEU A 527 9.26 -10.93 29.41
N ASP A 528 10.48 -11.32 29.02
CA ASP A 528 10.92 -12.71 29.00
C ASP A 528 11.67 -13.05 30.30
N LEU A 529 11.18 -14.08 31.00
CA LEU A 529 11.72 -14.55 32.28
C LEU A 529 12.28 -15.98 32.19
N ARG A 530 12.42 -16.53 30.97
CA ARG A 530 12.83 -17.93 30.72
C ARG A 530 14.29 -18.23 31.04
N LEU A 531 15.13 -17.20 31.15
CA LEU A 531 16.56 -17.34 31.46
C LEU A 531 16.85 -17.43 32.97
N ARG A 532 15.81 -17.46 33.82
CA ARG A 532 16.00 -17.65 35.26
C ARG A 532 16.45 -19.09 35.58
N PRO A 533 17.11 -19.34 36.72
CA PRO A 533 17.39 -20.70 37.16
C PRO A 533 16.13 -21.56 37.13
N TYR A 534 16.24 -22.76 36.55
CA TYR A 534 15.15 -23.72 36.36
C TYR A 534 14.06 -23.34 35.34
N GLY A 535 14.32 -22.34 34.49
CA GLY A 535 13.49 -22.03 33.31
C GLY A 535 12.32 -21.14 33.61
#